data_AF-A0A812MRK2-F1
#
_entry.id   AF-A0A812MRK2-F1
#
_cell.length_a   1.000
_cell.length_b   1.000
_cell.length_c   1.000
_cell.angle_alpha   90.00
_cell.angle_beta   90.00
_cell.angle_gamma   90.00
#
_symmetry.space_group_name_H-M   'P 1'
#
loop_
_entity.id
_entity.type
_entity.pdbx_description
1 polymer ?
#
loop_
_entity_poly.entity_id
_entity_poly.type
_entity_poly.pdbx_seq_one_letter_code
_entity_poly.pdbx_strand_id
1 'polypeptide(L)'
;MGRNDSAGNLPCQDALLADDWDYWDRHGVRDFKTEPWHWDTPPKPGARTTSGSRKAAMIMPVPPQPMCPKETRVSVSYGLGLSHDDQGRDIVRLKSSAVSHDVPYGDHFSVEENIEMVREGDGVLVTKSFSADFVKRTFLRSMIESSIKNSQKDTCEKLMSVLQSYAEDMSPVNVGSPTSCTPRPRSSNSGIFGMIDDDESSMEDAVSIGDDGFESAEEDPVISAALAGTDDDMDGSLVSALPSIVDFLGDLGDTITSIAANTWVKQNAMKSVDLRCEVWEVQRRTTMFHEDWRAPFLPHDGQKQARWVDSRFHKHPWLLAKTSVSAAAAVPPLEPPPAMREKGEWTVSPDGVADKDGWQYSTDFHRTGSKWGAKSTIGLCRKRRWECSFVRQPCLPNPRVVKMQMWELQRRTTIFQSDWRAPFLPHDALRQRWRWVDLDFNIHPWSHSDPSTFSSAEKPPIQAPDGWEAEGWVVAEPTGTCDPARWQYSTDFNRSGNRWGSNSTGMSCRRRLWSCIFTERCRLKL
;
A
#
# COMPACT_ATOMS: atom_id res chain seq x y z
N MET A 1 -40.50 -14.45 -41.96
CA MET A 1 -39.70 -13.20 -41.96
C MET A 1 -39.96 -12.47 -40.66
N GLY A 2 -39.04 -12.59 -39.71
CA GLY A 2 -39.03 -11.88 -38.43
C GLY A 2 -37.71 -12.22 -37.77
N ARG A 3 -36.72 -11.32 -37.86
CA ARG A 3 -35.41 -11.46 -37.21
C ARG A 3 -35.60 -11.30 -35.71
N ASN A 4 -35.29 -12.34 -34.94
CA ASN A 4 -35.14 -12.28 -33.49
C ASN A 4 -33.65 -12.08 -33.18
N ASP A 5 -33.22 -10.83 -33.09
CA ASP A 5 -31.92 -10.46 -32.55
C ASP A 5 -32.12 -9.84 -31.17
N SER A 6 -32.12 -10.67 -30.13
CA SER A 6 -31.90 -10.22 -28.75
C SER A 6 -31.42 -11.40 -27.90
N ALA A 7 -30.13 -11.73 -28.02
CA ALA A 7 -29.45 -12.49 -27.00
C ALA A 7 -29.41 -11.63 -25.72
N GLY A 8 -30.10 -12.07 -24.67
CA GLY A 8 -30.14 -11.35 -23.40
C GLY A 8 -28.77 -11.37 -22.73
N ASN A 9 -28.20 -10.18 -22.50
CA ASN A 9 -27.05 -9.99 -21.62
C ASN A 9 -27.44 -10.41 -20.18
N LEU A 10 -26.61 -11.24 -19.55
CA LEU A 10 -26.82 -11.72 -18.18
C LEU A 10 -26.32 -10.66 -17.16
N PRO A 11 -27.10 -10.34 -16.11
CA PRO A 11 -26.85 -9.19 -15.22
C PRO A 11 -25.62 -9.27 -14.31
N CYS A 12 -24.93 -10.40 -14.22
CA CYS A 12 -23.78 -10.57 -13.31
C CYS A 12 -22.42 -10.55 -14.04
N GLN A 13 -22.39 -10.66 -15.38
CA GLN A 13 -21.16 -10.54 -16.17
C GLN A 13 -20.69 -9.08 -16.32
N ASP A 14 -21.62 -8.13 -16.24
CA ASP A 14 -21.30 -6.71 -16.23
C ASP A 14 -20.75 -6.26 -14.87
N ALA A 15 -21.00 -6.97 -13.77
CA ALA A 15 -20.76 -6.47 -12.40
C ALA A 15 -19.29 -6.13 -12.08
N LEU A 16 -18.32 -6.82 -12.69
CA LEU A 16 -16.89 -6.60 -12.39
C LEU A 16 -16.34 -5.32 -13.02
N LEU A 17 -17.09 -4.71 -13.93
CA LEU A 17 -16.59 -3.69 -14.84
C LEU A 17 -17.75 -2.87 -15.45
N ALA A 18 -18.88 -2.80 -14.75
CA ALA A 18 -20.11 -2.12 -15.17
C ALA A 18 -19.88 -0.61 -15.19
N ASP A 19 -20.75 0.09 -15.92
CA ASP A 19 -20.73 1.56 -16.00
C ASP A 19 -21.00 2.24 -14.63
N ASP A 20 -21.45 1.49 -13.62
CA ASP A 20 -21.80 1.98 -12.27
C ASP A 20 -20.79 1.53 -11.19
N TRP A 21 -19.52 1.34 -11.58
CA TRP A 21 -18.50 0.89 -10.65
C TRP A 21 -17.98 2.05 -9.81
N ASP A 22 -18.31 2.05 -8.52
CA ASP A 22 -17.82 2.90 -7.42
C ASP A 22 -16.30 3.20 -7.50
N TYR A 23 -15.55 2.28 -8.09
CA TYR A 23 -14.12 2.42 -8.38
C TYR A 23 -13.80 3.60 -9.29
N TRP A 24 -14.50 3.77 -10.41
CA TRP A 24 -14.24 4.83 -11.39
C TRP A 24 -14.56 6.22 -10.82
N ASP A 25 -15.62 6.32 -10.03
CA ASP A 25 -16.00 7.54 -9.31
C ASP A 25 -14.94 7.96 -8.28
N ARG A 26 -14.37 6.99 -7.53
CA ARG A 26 -13.23 7.25 -6.61
C ARG A 26 -11.96 7.71 -7.33
N HIS A 27 -11.88 7.47 -8.63
CA HIS A 27 -10.82 7.95 -9.50
C HIS A 27 -11.14 9.30 -10.18
N GLY A 28 -12.33 9.84 -9.97
CA GLY A 28 -12.79 11.06 -10.65
C GLY A 28 -12.92 10.88 -12.16
N VAL A 29 -13.14 9.64 -12.61
CA VAL A 29 -13.33 9.34 -14.03
C VAL A 29 -14.70 9.82 -14.46
N ARG A 30 -14.77 10.40 -15.66
CA ARG A 30 -16.03 10.83 -16.28
C ARG A 30 -16.12 10.35 -17.72
N ASP A 31 -17.32 10.42 -18.29
CA ASP A 31 -17.61 10.03 -19.68
C ASP A 31 -17.14 8.59 -20.00
N PHE A 32 -17.28 7.68 -19.03
CA PHE A 32 -16.92 6.28 -19.18
C PHE A 32 -17.86 5.60 -20.19
N LYS A 33 -17.27 5.00 -21.23
CA LYS A 33 -17.98 4.29 -22.29
C LYS A 33 -17.27 2.97 -22.55
N THR A 34 -18.03 1.88 -22.63
CA THR A 34 -17.48 0.54 -22.88
C THR A 34 -18.05 -0.05 -24.17
N GLU A 35 -17.22 -0.82 -24.87
CA GLU A 35 -17.65 -1.71 -25.94
C GLU A 35 -18.08 -3.07 -25.35
N PRO A 36 -18.95 -3.83 -26.05
CA PRO A 36 -19.28 -5.19 -25.64
C PRO A 36 -18.04 -6.11 -25.53
N TRP A 37 -18.16 -7.16 -24.71
CA TRP A 37 -17.12 -8.19 -24.64
C TRP A 37 -17.03 -9.00 -25.94
N HIS A 38 -15.81 -9.10 -26.47
CA HIS A 38 -15.41 -10.01 -27.53
C HIS A 38 -14.75 -11.24 -26.90
N TRP A 39 -15.52 -12.34 -26.81
CA TRP A 39 -15.05 -13.58 -26.21
C TRP A 39 -14.33 -14.46 -27.23
N ASP A 40 -13.05 -14.77 -26.99
CA ASP A 40 -12.34 -15.81 -27.74
C ASP A 40 -12.78 -17.20 -27.29
N THR A 41 -12.97 -17.36 -25.98
CA THR A 41 -13.53 -18.55 -25.35
C THR A 41 -14.67 -18.11 -24.44
N PRO A 42 -15.94 -18.22 -24.88
CA PRO A 42 -17.08 -17.71 -24.13
C PRO A 42 -17.28 -18.50 -22.83
N PRO A 43 -17.79 -17.84 -21.77
CA PRO A 43 -18.08 -18.51 -20.51
C PRO A 43 -19.14 -19.60 -20.73
N LYS A 44 -18.77 -20.85 -20.46
CA LYS A 44 -19.68 -22.00 -20.44
C LYS A 44 -19.65 -22.63 -19.05
N PRO A 45 -20.78 -23.14 -18.52
CA PRO A 45 -20.79 -23.91 -17.28
C PRO A 45 -19.74 -25.02 -17.29
N GLY A 46 -18.91 -25.07 -16.24
CA GLY A 46 -17.84 -26.07 -16.11
C GLY A 46 -16.64 -25.88 -17.06
N ALA A 47 -16.60 -24.82 -17.87
CA ALA A 47 -15.42 -24.50 -18.65
C ALA A 47 -14.27 -24.12 -17.71
N ARG A 48 -13.13 -24.82 -17.87
CA ARG A 48 -11.92 -24.55 -17.07
C ARG A 48 -11.20 -23.26 -17.48
N THR A 49 -11.51 -22.76 -18.67
CA THR A 49 -10.86 -21.59 -19.25
C THR A 49 -11.91 -20.73 -19.94
N THR A 50 -11.84 -19.44 -19.72
CA THR A 50 -12.68 -18.43 -20.39
C THR A 50 -11.78 -17.25 -20.67
N SER A 51 -11.88 -16.67 -21.87
CA SER A 51 -11.10 -15.48 -22.22
C SER A 51 -11.88 -14.56 -23.14
N GLY A 52 -11.81 -13.27 -22.84
CA GLY A 52 -12.44 -12.24 -23.66
C GLY A 52 -11.73 -10.91 -23.52
N SER A 53 -12.00 -10.02 -24.46
CA SER A 53 -11.47 -8.66 -24.45
C SER A 53 -12.57 -7.64 -24.71
N ARG A 54 -12.37 -6.41 -24.26
CA ARG A 54 -13.24 -5.28 -24.61
C ARG A 54 -12.46 -3.98 -24.56
N LYS A 55 -12.99 -2.94 -25.19
CA LYS A 55 -12.41 -1.59 -25.10
C LYS A 55 -13.27 -0.68 -24.24
N ALA A 56 -12.62 0.32 -23.66
CA ALA A 56 -13.27 1.42 -22.97
C ALA A 56 -12.62 2.76 -23.36
N ALA A 57 -13.42 3.81 -23.32
CA ALA A 57 -12.98 5.19 -23.45
C ALA A 57 -13.49 5.97 -22.25
N MET A 58 -12.65 6.84 -21.69
CA MET A 58 -12.99 7.63 -20.51
C MET A 58 -12.16 8.91 -20.44
N ILE A 59 -12.54 9.83 -19.56
CA ILE A 59 -11.74 11.02 -19.22
C ILE A 59 -11.25 10.87 -17.78
N MET A 60 -9.94 10.96 -17.59
CA MET A 60 -9.29 10.83 -16.28
C MET A 60 -8.63 12.14 -15.85
N PRO A 61 -8.69 12.49 -14.55
CA PRO A 61 -7.93 13.61 -14.03
C PRO A 61 -6.43 13.32 -14.11
N VAL A 62 -5.64 14.32 -14.48
CA VAL A 62 -4.18 14.22 -14.54
C VAL A 62 -3.60 14.96 -13.33
N PRO A 63 -2.73 14.31 -12.53
CA PRO A 63 -2.08 14.99 -11.42
C PRO A 63 -1.36 16.27 -11.89
N PRO A 64 -1.41 17.37 -11.13
CA PRO A 64 -0.77 18.63 -11.51
C PRO A 64 0.72 18.44 -11.80
N GLN A 65 1.09 18.63 -13.07
CA GLN A 65 2.47 18.54 -13.57
C GLN A 65 2.68 19.66 -14.60
N PRO A 66 3.92 20.17 -14.75
CA PRO A 66 4.21 21.14 -15.81
C PRO A 66 3.79 20.60 -17.17
N MET A 67 3.08 21.42 -17.96
CA MET A 67 2.62 21.10 -19.32
C MET A 67 1.53 20.02 -19.44
N CYS A 68 1.11 19.39 -18.35
CA CYS A 68 -0.03 18.47 -18.40
C CYS A 68 -1.36 19.23 -18.31
N PRO A 69 -2.38 18.86 -19.11
CA PRO A 69 -3.73 19.36 -18.91
C PRO A 69 -4.28 18.88 -17.55
N LYS A 70 -5.42 19.45 -17.12
CA LYS A 70 -6.10 19.00 -15.88
C LYS A 70 -6.69 17.59 -16.02
N GLU A 71 -7.02 17.20 -17.24
CA GLU A 71 -7.67 15.93 -17.57
C GLU A 71 -7.13 15.41 -18.90
N THR A 72 -7.21 14.11 -19.13
CA THR A 72 -6.84 13.47 -20.39
C THR A 72 -7.89 12.46 -20.79
N ARG A 73 -8.15 12.36 -22.09
CA ARG A 73 -8.84 11.21 -22.68
C ARG A 73 -7.95 9.99 -22.56
N VAL A 74 -8.54 8.86 -22.18
CA VAL A 74 -7.87 7.58 -22.03
C VAL A 74 -8.65 6.52 -22.80
N SER A 75 -7.94 5.75 -23.62
CA SER A 75 -8.47 4.52 -24.21
C SER A 75 -7.84 3.33 -23.52
N VAL A 76 -8.66 2.37 -23.10
CA VAL A 76 -8.21 1.17 -22.40
C VAL A 76 -8.69 -0.07 -23.13
N SER A 77 -7.81 -1.03 -23.37
CA SER A 77 -8.17 -2.37 -23.84
C SER A 77 -8.04 -3.34 -22.67
N TYR A 78 -9.14 -3.98 -22.28
CA TYR A 78 -9.18 -4.98 -21.24
C TYR A 78 -9.12 -6.39 -21.83
N GLY A 79 -8.38 -7.27 -21.17
CA GLY A 79 -8.41 -8.71 -21.40
C GLY A 79 -8.74 -9.42 -20.10
N LEU A 80 -9.82 -10.19 -20.06
CA LEU A 80 -10.23 -11.01 -18.93
C LEU A 80 -9.94 -12.47 -19.25
N GLY A 81 -9.32 -13.18 -18.31
CA GLY A 81 -9.02 -14.60 -18.43
C GLY A 81 -9.31 -15.33 -17.12
N LEU A 82 -10.03 -16.45 -17.21
CA LEU A 82 -10.13 -17.46 -16.16
C LEU A 82 -9.23 -18.63 -16.53
N SER A 83 -8.37 -19.06 -15.61
CA SER A 83 -7.47 -20.20 -15.78
C SER A 83 -7.27 -20.93 -14.45
N HIS A 84 -6.54 -22.04 -14.48
CA HIS A 84 -6.17 -22.78 -13.28
C HIS A 84 -4.65 -22.87 -13.17
N ASP A 85 -4.09 -22.86 -11.96
CA ASP A 85 -2.67 -23.15 -11.75
C ASP A 85 -2.38 -24.67 -11.74
N ASP A 86 -1.11 -25.03 -11.57
CA ASP A 86 -0.65 -26.43 -11.47
C ASP A 86 -1.27 -27.18 -10.27
N GLN A 87 -1.83 -26.46 -9.30
CA GLN A 87 -2.52 -27.01 -8.13
C GLN A 87 -4.04 -27.09 -8.32
N GLY A 88 -4.55 -26.69 -9.50
CA GLY A 88 -5.97 -26.67 -9.81
C GLY A 88 -6.74 -25.53 -9.13
N ARG A 89 -6.06 -24.47 -8.67
CA ARG A 89 -6.70 -23.28 -8.10
C ARG A 89 -7.16 -22.35 -9.20
N ASP A 90 -8.36 -21.78 -9.04
CA ASP A 90 -8.90 -20.77 -9.94
C ASP A 90 -8.04 -19.50 -9.89
N ILE A 91 -7.69 -18.99 -11.07
CA ILE A 91 -7.00 -17.73 -11.30
C ILE A 91 -7.84 -16.87 -12.22
N VAL A 92 -8.29 -15.72 -11.70
CA VAL A 92 -8.89 -14.65 -12.51
C VAL A 92 -7.79 -13.65 -12.84
N ARG A 93 -7.56 -13.40 -14.13
CA ARG A 93 -6.61 -12.40 -14.62
C ARG A 93 -7.34 -11.30 -15.37
N LEU A 94 -7.16 -10.06 -14.95
CA LEU A 94 -7.56 -8.87 -15.67
C LEU A 94 -6.30 -8.15 -16.15
N LYS A 95 -6.11 -8.13 -17.47
CA LYS A 95 -5.08 -7.33 -18.14
C LYS A 95 -5.70 -6.06 -18.68
N SER A 96 -4.98 -4.95 -18.63
CA SER A 96 -5.40 -3.71 -19.29
C SER A 96 -4.22 -2.99 -19.92
N SER A 97 -4.42 -2.49 -21.14
CA SER A 97 -3.49 -1.60 -21.84
C SER A 97 -4.14 -0.23 -21.98
N ALA A 98 -3.55 0.81 -21.40
CA ALA A 98 -4.09 2.16 -21.39
C ALA A 98 -3.19 3.15 -22.15
N VAL A 99 -3.82 3.99 -22.98
CA VAL A 99 -3.18 5.08 -23.73
C VAL A 99 -3.82 6.41 -23.35
N SER A 100 -3.00 7.38 -22.93
CA SER A 100 -3.43 8.73 -22.59
C SER A 100 -3.20 9.67 -23.77
N HIS A 101 -4.24 10.34 -24.27
CA HIS A 101 -4.19 11.05 -25.55
C HIS A 101 -3.74 12.51 -25.43
N ASP A 102 -3.96 13.16 -24.29
CA ASP A 102 -3.79 14.62 -24.16
C ASP A 102 -2.56 15.03 -23.33
N VAL A 103 -1.83 14.07 -22.77
CA VAL A 103 -0.62 14.32 -21.98
C VAL A 103 0.62 14.46 -22.89
N PRO A 104 1.64 15.24 -22.48
CA PRO A 104 2.92 15.27 -23.18
C PRO A 104 3.50 13.86 -23.35
N TYR A 105 3.87 13.50 -24.58
CA TYR A 105 4.37 12.16 -24.95
C TYR A 105 3.35 11.03 -24.78
N GLY A 106 2.04 11.32 -24.74
CA GLY A 106 0.99 10.31 -24.59
C GLY A 106 0.98 9.23 -25.68
N ASP A 107 1.48 9.55 -26.88
CA ASP A 107 1.65 8.64 -28.01
C ASP A 107 3.01 7.91 -28.02
N HIS A 108 3.86 8.13 -27.01
CA HIS A 108 5.18 7.50 -26.90
C HIS A 108 5.18 6.27 -26.00
N PHE A 109 4.15 6.09 -25.17
CA PHE A 109 4.06 4.97 -24.24
C PHE A 109 2.62 4.52 -24.01
N SER A 110 2.44 3.25 -23.64
CA SER A 110 1.23 2.73 -23.02
C SER A 110 1.52 2.29 -21.58
N VAL A 111 0.48 2.17 -20.77
CA VAL A 111 0.55 1.58 -19.43
C VAL A 111 -0.14 0.22 -19.48
N GLU A 112 0.62 -0.83 -19.23
CA GLU A 112 0.09 -2.18 -19.11
C GLU A 112 -0.12 -2.50 -17.63
N GLU A 113 -1.29 -2.99 -17.26
CA GLU A 113 -1.59 -3.51 -15.93
C GLU A 113 -2.04 -4.96 -16.02
N ASN A 114 -1.68 -5.75 -15.01
CA ASN A 114 -2.13 -7.12 -14.84
C ASN A 114 -2.52 -7.34 -13.37
N ILE A 115 -3.81 -7.57 -13.16
CA ILE A 115 -4.39 -7.90 -11.86
C ILE A 115 -4.69 -9.39 -11.87
N GLU A 116 -4.03 -10.14 -11.00
CA GLU A 116 -4.24 -11.56 -10.79
C GLU A 116 -4.91 -11.78 -9.44
N MET A 117 -6.02 -12.50 -9.44
CA MET A 117 -6.76 -12.89 -8.24
C MET A 117 -6.71 -14.41 -8.13
N VAL A 118 -6.04 -14.91 -7.09
CA VAL A 118 -5.88 -16.33 -6.82
C VAL A 118 -6.57 -16.66 -5.51
N ARG A 119 -7.35 -17.74 -5.48
CA ARG A 119 -7.92 -18.22 -4.22
C ARG A 119 -6.80 -18.71 -3.29
N GLU A 120 -6.71 -18.14 -2.11
CA GLU A 120 -5.72 -18.51 -1.09
C GLU A 120 -6.40 -18.70 0.27
N GLY A 121 -6.62 -19.96 0.64
CA GLY A 121 -7.32 -20.30 1.88
C GLY A 121 -8.78 -19.85 1.87
N ASP A 122 -9.11 -18.98 2.83
CA ASP A 122 -10.42 -18.33 3.00
C ASP A 122 -10.51 -16.94 2.36
N GLY A 123 -9.42 -16.49 1.73
CA GLY A 123 -9.35 -15.20 1.06
C GLY A 123 -9.01 -15.32 -0.42
N VAL A 124 -8.80 -14.15 -1.00
CA VAL A 124 -8.29 -13.97 -2.35
C VAL A 124 -6.98 -13.21 -2.26
N LEU A 125 -5.92 -13.81 -2.77
CA LEU A 125 -4.66 -13.11 -3.00
C LEU A 125 -4.80 -12.28 -4.26
N VAL A 126 -4.71 -10.95 -4.12
CA VAL A 126 -4.75 -10.02 -5.24
C VAL A 126 -3.34 -9.50 -5.51
N THR A 127 -2.83 -9.79 -6.69
CA THR A 127 -1.52 -9.32 -7.16
C THR A 127 -1.72 -8.36 -8.33
N LYS A 128 -1.36 -7.08 -8.13
CA LYS A 128 -1.33 -6.08 -9.21
C LYS A 128 0.10 -5.83 -9.66
N SER A 129 0.40 -6.07 -10.94
CA SER A 129 1.64 -5.66 -11.59
C SER A 129 1.36 -4.66 -12.71
N PHE A 130 2.34 -3.83 -13.04
CA PHE A 130 2.22 -2.86 -14.13
C PHE A 130 3.58 -2.63 -14.81
N SER A 131 3.54 -2.22 -16.08
CA SER A 131 4.70 -1.73 -16.83
C SER A 131 4.33 -0.48 -17.64
N ALA A 132 5.37 0.30 -17.99
CA ALA A 132 5.25 1.42 -18.92
C ALA A 132 6.02 1.05 -20.19
N ASP A 133 5.29 0.85 -21.28
CA ASP A 133 5.82 0.30 -22.52
C ASP A 133 6.06 1.43 -23.51
N PHE A 134 7.33 1.83 -23.67
CA PHE A 134 7.71 2.94 -24.53
C PHE A 134 7.90 2.49 -25.98
N VAL A 135 6.97 2.88 -26.85
CA VAL A 135 7.02 2.62 -28.30
C VAL A 135 7.90 3.62 -29.04
N LYS A 136 8.12 4.82 -28.47
CA LYS A 136 8.99 5.87 -29.03
C LYS A 136 10.01 6.34 -27.99
N ARG A 137 11.15 6.87 -28.46
CA ARG A 137 12.19 7.44 -27.58
C ARG A 137 11.72 8.79 -27.03
N THR A 138 11.93 9.03 -25.73
CA THR A 138 11.68 10.32 -25.07
C THR A 138 12.77 10.62 -24.03
N PHE A 139 13.14 11.90 -23.89
CA PHE A 139 14.11 12.35 -22.90
C PHE A 139 13.52 12.39 -21.47
N LEU A 140 12.18 12.35 -21.33
CA LEU A 140 11.48 12.39 -20.05
C LEU A 140 11.11 11.01 -19.49
N ARG A 141 11.68 9.93 -20.03
CA ARG A 141 11.34 8.55 -19.66
C ARG A 141 11.31 8.30 -18.15
N SER A 142 12.37 8.69 -17.44
CA SER A 142 12.47 8.48 -15.98
C SER A 142 11.42 9.26 -15.19
N MET A 143 11.05 10.46 -15.66
CA MET A 143 10.00 11.27 -15.04
C MET A 143 8.62 10.63 -15.26
N ILE A 144 8.35 10.16 -16.48
CA ILE A 144 7.10 9.46 -16.84
C ILE A 144 6.96 8.18 -16.00
N GLU A 145 7.99 7.33 -15.95
CA GLU A 145 8.00 6.10 -15.14
C GLU A 145 7.75 6.38 -13.65
N SER A 146 8.36 7.43 -13.10
CA SER A 146 8.17 7.83 -11.71
C SER A 146 6.73 8.31 -11.46
N SER A 147 6.16 9.07 -12.39
CA SER A 147 4.78 9.55 -12.31
C SER A 147 3.78 8.38 -12.35
N ILE A 148 3.94 7.46 -13.31
CA ILE A 148 3.10 6.26 -13.45
C ILE A 148 3.17 5.45 -12.16
N LYS A 149 4.36 5.22 -11.61
CA LYS A 149 4.52 4.46 -10.37
C LYS A 149 3.74 5.05 -9.19
N ASN A 150 3.77 6.38 -9.04
CA ASN A 150 3.00 7.04 -7.98
C ASN A 150 1.49 6.93 -8.21
N SER A 151 1.04 7.12 -9.45
CA SER A 151 -0.38 6.97 -9.83
C SER A 151 -0.88 5.54 -9.61
N GLN A 152 -0.06 4.53 -9.93
CA GLN A 152 -0.40 3.13 -9.74
C GLN A 152 -0.51 2.73 -8.28
N LYS A 153 0.29 3.36 -7.40
CA LYS A 153 0.18 3.14 -5.96
C LYS A 153 -1.18 3.61 -5.43
N ASP A 154 -1.59 4.85 -5.75
CA ASP A 154 -2.90 5.40 -5.37
C ASP A 154 -4.05 4.54 -5.92
N THR A 155 -3.92 4.10 -7.17
CA THR A 155 -4.90 3.22 -7.82
C THR A 155 -5.02 1.85 -7.17
N CYS A 156 -3.90 1.29 -6.70
CA CYS A 156 -3.91 0.04 -5.95
C CYS A 156 -4.60 0.19 -4.59
N GLU A 157 -4.34 1.29 -3.87
CA GLU A 157 -4.99 1.57 -2.58
C GLU A 157 -6.52 1.70 -2.73
N LYS A 158 -6.97 2.40 -3.77
CA LYS A 158 -8.40 2.53 -4.11
C LYS A 158 -9.04 1.21 -4.51
N LEU A 159 -8.37 0.42 -5.36
CA LEU A 159 -8.83 -0.91 -5.74
C LEU A 159 -9.03 -1.80 -4.52
N MET A 160 -8.05 -1.84 -3.61
CA MET A 160 -8.14 -2.65 -2.40
C MET A 160 -9.27 -2.18 -1.47
N SER A 161 -9.48 -0.87 -1.35
CA SER A 161 -10.60 -0.32 -0.58
C SER A 161 -11.97 -0.75 -1.14
N VAL A 162 -12.12 -0.78 -2.47
CA VAL A 162 -13.35 -1.24 -3.12
C VAL A 162 -13.57 -2.74 -2.93
N LEU A 163 -12.52 -3.55 -3.11
CA LEU A 163 -12.60 -4.99 -2.89
C LEU A 163 -12.94 -5.33 -1.43
N GLN A 164 -12.41 -4.56 -0.47
CA GLN A 164 -12.73 -4.70 0.94
C GLN A 164 -14.18 -4.36 1.25
N SER A 165 -14.72 -3.25 0.71
CA SER A 165 -16.13 -2.91 0.93
C SER A 165 -17.06 -3.98 0.37
N TYR A 166 -16.76 -4.52 -0.82
CA TYR A 166 -17.53 -5.65 -1.37
C TYR A 166 -17.45 -6.89 -0.49
N ALA A 167 -16.28 -7.22 0.06
CA ALA A 167 -16.13 -8.37 0.96
C ALA A 167 -16.92 -8.19 2.27
N GLU A 168 -17.02 -6.96 2.77
CA GLU A 168 -17.81 -6.62 3.96
C GLU A 168 -19.32 -6.69 3.68
N ASP A 169 -19.77 -6.17 2.53
CA ASP A 169 -21.19 -6.18 2.12
C ASP A 169 -21.70 -7.59 1.80
N MET A 170 -20.82 -8.46 1.29
CA MET A 170 -21.12 -9.88 1.06
C MET A 170 -20.97 -10.74 2.32
N SER A 171 -20.57 -10.19 3.46
CA SER A 171 -20.56 -10.97 4.70
C SER A 171 -21.99 -11.43 5.02
N PRO A 172 -22.23 -12.72 5.28
CA PRO A 172 -23.57 -13.24 5.45
C PRO A 172 -24.25 -12.47 6.58
N VAL A 173 -25.31 -11.73 6.24
CA VAL A 173 -26.24 -11.16 7.22
C VAL A 173 -26.62 -12.31 8.13
N ASN A 174 -26.21 -12.23 9.39
CA ASN A 174 -26.48 -13.25 10.39
C ASN A 174 -28.01 -13.41 10.46
N VAL A 175 -28.56 -14.41 9.76
CA VAL A 175 -29.99 -14.65 9.70
C VAL A 175 -30.39 -15.18 11.06
N GLY A 176 -30.66 -14.24 11.97
CA GLY A 176 -31.36 -14.52 13.20
C GLY A 176 -32.66 -15.24 12.88
N SER A 177 -32.98 -16.25 13.70
CA SER A 177 -34.19 -17.06 13.66
C SER A 177 -35.46 -16.29 13.21
N PRO A 178 -36.38 -16.96 12.49
CA PRO A 178 -37.47 -16.32 11.79
C PRO A 178 -38.39 -15.58 12.76
N THR A 179 -38.35 -14.26 12.75
CA THR A 179 -39.40 -13.41 13.31
C THR A 179 -39.93 -12.49 12.22
N SER A 180 -41.10 -12.88 11.71
CA SER A 180 -42.18 -12.03 11.17
C SER A 180 -41.75 -10.69 10.55
N CYS A 181 -41.60 -10.67 9.22
CA CYS A 181 -41.44 -9.44 8.43
C CYS A 181 -42.73 -8.61 8.42
N THR A 182 -42.67 -7.38 8.95
CA THR A 182 -43.55 -6.28 8.54
C THR A 182 -42.77 -5.34 7.62
N PRO A 183 -43.34 -4.91 6.47
CA PRO A 183 -42.65 -4.05 5.52
C PRO A 183 -42.53 -2.62 6.04
N ARG A 184 -41.33 -2.02 5.92
CA ARG A 184 -41.10 -0.58 6.15
C ARG A 184 -41.63 0.24 4.96
N PRO A 185 -42.25 1.41 5.19
CA PRO A 185 -42.72 2.28 4.12
C PRO A 185 -41.57 3.06 3.48
N ARG A 186 -41.68 3.26 2.16
CA ARG A 186 -40.82 4.14 1.35
C ARG A 186 -40.96 5.59 1.84
N SER A 187 -39.84 6.25 2.12
CA SER A 187 -39.82 7.70 2.37
C SER A 187 -40.00 8.45 1.05
N SER A 188 -41.16 9.07 0.90
CA SER A 188 -41.41 10.11 -0.10
C SER A 188 -40.70 11.39 0.32
N ASN A 189 -39.69 11.81 -0.44
CA ASN A 189 -39.12 13.15 -0.34
C ASN A 189 -39.99 14.10 -1.18
N SER A 190 -40.78 14.94 -0.52
CA SER A 190 -41.56 16.01 -1.14
C SER A 190 -41.00 17.36 -0.74
N GLY A 191 -40.48 18.09 -1.74
CA GLY A 191 -40.56 19.54 -1.87
C GLY A 191 -39.68 20.40 -0.96
N ILE A 192 -38.93 21.32 -1.57
CA ILE A 192 -39.02 22.77 -1.27
C ILE A 192 -38.52 23.55 -2.49
N PHE A 193 -39.42 24.38 -3.01
CA PHE A 193 -39.22 25.45 -3.98
C PHE A 193 -38.39 26.57 -3.34
N GLY A 194 -37.46 27.17 -4.08
CA GLY A 194 -36.71 28.32 -3.56
C GLY A 194 -35.85 29.03 -4.61
N MET A 195 -36.49 29.98 -5.30
CA MET A 195 -35.99 31.25 -5.81
C MET A 195 -34.84 31.27 -6.84
N ILE A 196 -35.27 31.71 -8.02
CA ILE A 196 -34.52 32.35 -9.11
C ILE A 196 -33.96 33.67 -8.58
N ASP A 197 -32.67 33.91 -8.79
CA ASP A 197 -32.13 35.26 -8.98
C ASP A 197 -31.19 35.21 -10.18
N ASP A 198 -31.58 36.00 -11.19
CA ASP A 198 -30.85 36.30 -12.40
C ASP A 198 -29.63 37.17 -12.07
N ASP A 199 -28.46 36.83 -12.63
CA ASP A 199 -27.41 37.83 -12.86
C ASP A 199 -26.69 37.51 -14.17
N GLU A 200 -27.20 38.12 -15.24
CA GLU A 200 -26.49 38.33 -16.49
C GLU A 200 -25.32 39.29 -16.25
N SER A 201 -24.10 38.85 -16.55
CA SER A 201 -23.08 39.81 -16.99
C SER A 201 -22.23 39.23 -18.12
N SER A 202 -22.43 39.86 -19.27
CA SER A 202 -21.66 39.89 -20.49
C SER A 202 -20.15 39.83 -20.33
N MET A 203 -19.50 39.01 -21.15
CA MET A 203 -18.25 39.43 -21.79
C MET A 203 -18.10 38.71 -23.14
N GLU A 204 -18.38 39.44 -24.21
CA GLU A 204 -17.96 39.11 -25.57
C GLU A 204 -16.46 39.39 -25.68
N ASP A 205 -15.70 38.46 -26.25
CA ASP A 205 -14.49 38.81 -27.00
C ASP A 205 -14.31 37.81 -28.14
N ALA A 206 -14.57 38.31 -29.34
CA ALA A 206 -14.33 37.65 -30.60
C ALA A 206 -12.87 37.85 -31.01
N VAL A 207 -12.15 36.77 -31.28
CA VAL A 207 -10.93 36.79 -32.10
C VAL A 207 -11.06 35.70 -33.16
N SER A 208 -11.26 36.15 -34.39
CA SER A 208 -11.16 35.39 -35.63
C SER A 208 -9.74 35.52 -36.22
N ILE A 209 -9.45 34.69 -37.23
CA ILE A 209 -8.19 34.52 -38.02
C ILE A 209 -7.42 33.27 -37.52
N GLY A 210 -7.12 32.25 -38.33
CA GLY A 210 -7.17 32.12 -39.78
C GLY A 210 -7.20 30.67 -40.24
N ASP A 211 -7.59 30.56 -41.50
CA ASP A 211 -7.91 29.39 -42.29
C ASP A 211 -6.65 29.00 -43.09
N ASP A 212 -6.05 27.85 -42.78
CA ASP A 212 -4.96 27.26 -43.57
C ASP A 212 -5.33 25.80 -43.87
N GLY A 213 -5.80 25.58 -45.10
CA GLY A 213 -6.05 24.26 -45.66
C GLY A 213 -4.76 23.46 -45.84
N PHE A 214 -4.85 22.15 -45.61
CA PHE A 214 -3.85 21.22 -46.11
C PHE A 214 -4.48 19.91 -46.58
N GLU A 215 -3.96 19.43 -47.70
CA GLU A 215 -4.48 18.44 -48.61
C GLU A 215 -4.50 16.99 -48.08
N SER A 216 -5.43 16.26 -48.67
CA SER A 216 -5.66 14.81 -48.73
C SER A 216 -4.47 13.95 -49.19
N ALA A 217 -4.38 12.74 -48.62
CA ALA A 217 -3.84 11.46 -49.14
C ALA A 217 -3.54 10.57 -47.92
N GLU A 218 -3.82 9.28 -47.80
CA GLU A 218 -4.14 8.18 -48.71
C GLU A 218 -4.80 7.09 -47.85
N GLU A 219 -5.84 6.44 -48.39
CA GLU A 219 -6.45 5.23 -47.85
C GLU A 219 -5.70 3.97 -48.33
N ASP A 220 -6.02 2.85 -47.66
CA ASP A 220 -5.90 1.42 -48.03
C ASP A 220 -4.73 0.56 -47.49
N PRO A 221 -4.89 -0.78 -47.36
CA PRO A 221 -6.10 -1.58 -47.59
C PRO A 221 -6.51 -2.56 -46.45
N VAL A 222 -7.81 -2.85 -46.48
CA VAL A 222 -8.51 -3.99 -45.90
C VAL A 222 -8.03 -5.30 -46.54
N ILE A 223 -7.71 -6.31 -45.73
CA ILE A 223 -7.59 -7.71 -46.17
C ILE A 223 -8.91 -8.42 -45.86
N SER A 224 -9.61 -8.86 -46.91
CA SER A 224 -10.75 -9.78 -46.85
C SER A 224 -10.52 -10.95 -47.82
N ALA A 225 -10.46 -12.17 -47.28
CA ALA A 225 -10.68 -13.47 -47.92
C ALA A 225 -10.61 -14.52 -46.79
N ALA A 226 -11.42 -15.56 -46.65
CA ALA A 226 -12.53 -16.11 -47.42
C ALA A 226 -13.33 -17.02 -46.49
N LEU A 227 -14.65 -17.13 -46.68
CA LEU A 227 -15.47 -18.24 -46.18
C LEU A 227 -16.36 -18.74 -47.31
N ALA A 228 -16.26 -20.05 -47.57
CA ALA A 228 -17.15 -20.79 -48.44
C ALA A 228 -17.44 -22.17 -47.82
N GLY A 229 -18.73 -22.50 -47.75
CA GLY A 229 -19.30 -23.83 -47.55
C GLY A 229 -19.39 -24.26 -46.08
N THR A 230 -20.43 -24.94 -45.61
CA THR A 230 -21.67 -25.49 -46.19
C THR A 230 -22.55 -25.87 -44.99
N ASP A 231 -23.86 -25.82 -45.17
CA ASP A 231 -24.89 -26.34 -44.27
C ASP A 231 -24.70 -27.84 -43.98
N ASP A 232 -25.08 -28.29 -42.77
CA ASP A 232 -25.85 -29.53 -42.58
C ASP A 232 -26.42 -29.61 -41.14
N ASP A 233 -27.64 -30.14 -41.09
CA ASP A 233 -28.60 -30.18 -39.99
C ASP A 233 -28.14 -30.90 -38.71
N MET A 234 -28.54 -30.36 -37.56
CA MET A 234 -28.88 -31.15 -36.37
C MET A 234 -29.95 -30.40 -35.55
N ASP A 235 -31.21 -30.76 -35.78
CA ASP A 235 -32.32 -30.53 -34.86
C ASP A 235 -32.11 -31.35 -33.58
N GLY A 236 -32.22 -30.72 -32.41
CA GLY A 236 -32.12 -31.45 -31.15
C GLY A 236 -32.16 -30.61 -29.88
N SER A 237 -33.35 -30.18 -29.47
CA SER A 237 -33.77 -30.00 -28.08
C SER A 237 -32.82 -29.22 -27.15
N LEU A 238 -32.91 -27.88 -27.18
CA LEU A 238 -32.12 -26.96 -26.34
C LEU A 238 -33.01 -26.09 -25.42
N VAL A 239 -34.04 -26.69 -24.81
CA VAL A 239 -34.95 -26.01 -23.85
C VAL A 239 -34.73 -26.47 -22.40
N SER A 240 -33.69 -27.26 -22.10
CA SER A 240 -33.47 -27.81 -20.74
C SER A 240 -32.15 -27.38 -20.06
N ALA A 241 -31.49 -26.31 -20.51
CA ALA A 241 -30.20 -25.87 -19.93
C ALA A 241 -30.20 -24.45 -19.29
N LEU A 242 -31.37 -23.83 -19.14
CA LEU A 242 -31.51 -22.48 -18.54
C LEU A 242 -31.43 -22.40 -17.00
N PRO A 243 -31.60 -23.47 -16.19
CA PRO A 243 -31.38 -23.38 -14.74
C PRO A 243 -29.90 -23.27 -14.34
N SER A 244 -28.97 -23.87 -15.09
CA SER A 244 -27.59 -24.15 -14.63
C SER A 244 -26.60 -22.96 -14.60
N ILE A 245 -26.88 -21.83 -15.25
CA ILE A 245 -26.01 -20.64 -15.23
C ILE A 245 -26.38 -19.67 -14.10
N VAL A 246 -27.67 -19.57 -13.81
CA VAL A 246 -28.17 -18.90 -12.60
C VAL A 246 -27.73 -19.71 -11.37
N ASP A 247 -27.69 -21.03 -11.47
CA ASP A 247 -27.11 -21.90 -10.43
C ASP A 247 -25.58 -21.76 -10.32
N PHE A 248 -24.83 -21.35 -11.35
CA PHE A 248 -23.36 -21.19 -11.28
C PHE A 248 -22.90 -19.82 -10.73
N LEU A 249 -23.61 -18.73 -11.06
CA LEU A 249 -23.34 -17.40 -10.47
C LEU A 249 -24.06 -17.24 -9.13
N GLY A 250 -25.21 -17.91 -8.98
CA GLY A 250 -25.80 -18.28 -7.70
C GLY A 250 -24.83 -19.11 -6.88
N ASP A 251 -24.22 -20.19 -7.42
CA ASP A 251 -23.16 -20.95 -6.74
C ASP A 251 -21.89 -20.13 -6.56
N LEU A 252 -21.56 -19.11 -7.34
CA LEU A 252 -20.39 -18.28 -7.06
C LEU A 252 -20.68 -17.36 -5.87
N GLY A 253 -21.86 -16.75 -5.83
CA GLY A 253 -22.37 -16.00 -4.68
C GLY A 253 -22.59 -16.89 -3.44
N ASP A 254 -23.14 -18.09 -3.61
CA ASP A 254 -23.43 -19.08 -2.58
C ASP A 254 -22.18 -19.88 -2.20
N THR A 255 -21.17 -20.02 -3.06
CA THR A 255 -19.84 -20.54 -2.71
C THR A 255 -19.09 -19.46 -1.93
N ILE A 256 -19.16 -18.19 -2.31
CA ILE A 256 -18.62 -17.08 -1.49
C ILE A 256 -19.33 -17.03 -0.12
N THR A 257 -20.66 -17.21 -0.09
CA THR A 257 -21.48 -17.19 1.15
C THR A 257 -21.33 -18.48 1.99
N SER A 258 -21.20 -19.65 1.37
CA SER A 258 -20.98 -20.96 2.00
C SER A 258 -19.54 -21.12 2.48
N ILE A 259 -18.57 -20.53 1.78
CA ILE A 259 -17.21 -20.32 2.29
C ILE A 259 -17.32 -19.42 3.53
N ALA A 260 -18.00 -18.28 3.50
CA ALA A 260 -18.13 -17.43 4.68
C ALA A 260 -18.80 -18.15 5.89
N ALA A 261 -19.85 -18.94 5.66
CA ALA A 261 -20.60 -19.62 6.72
C ALA A 261 -19.93 -20.89 7.28
N ASN A 262 -19.35 -21.75 6.42
CA ASN A 262 -18.65 -22.97 6.87
C ASN A 262 -17.23 -22.70 7.37
N THR A 263 -16.61 -21.60 6.95
CA THR A 263 -15.30 -21.18 7.43
C THR A 263 -15.40 -20.60 8.84
N TRP A 264 -16.49 -19.90 9.19
CA TRP A 264 -16.72 -19.39 10.56
C TRP A 264 -16.78 -20.50 11.62
N VAL A 265 -17.45 -21.63 11.33
CA VAL A 265 -17.58 -22.76 12.29
C VAL A 265 -16.28 -23.56 12.45
N LYS A 266 -15.36 -23.52 11.48
CA LYS A 266 -14.03 -24.17 11.58
C LYS A 266 -12.89 -23.19 11.94
N GLN A 267 -13.13 -21.87 11.92
CA GLN A 267 -12.14 -20.80 12.12
C GLN A 267 -11.60 -20.64 13.54
N ASN A 268 -12.23 -21.23 14.56
CA ASN A 268 -11.68 -21.17 15.92
C ASN A 268 -10.48 -22.10 16.15
N ALA A 269 -10.02 -22.83 15.12
CA ALA A 269 -8.68 -23.40 15.07
C ALA A 269 -7.74 -22.46 14.29
N MET A 270 -7.34 -21.34 14.90
CA MET A 270 -6.33 -20.43 14.34
C MET A 270 -5.13 -21.24 13.83
N LYS A 271 -4.94 -21.31 12.51
CA LYS A 271 -3.63 -21.66 11.95
C LYS A 271 -2.69 -20.55 12.40
N SER A 272 -1.87 -20.84 13.40
CA SER A 272 -0.77 -20.00 13.86
C SER A 272 0.03 -19.56 12.64
N VAL A 273 -0.12 -18.31 12.21
CA VAL A 273 0.76 -17.71 11.20
C VAL A 273 2.11 -17.55 11.88
N ASP A 274 3.08 -18.34 11.44
CA ASP A 274 4.45 -18.24 11.92
C ASP A 274 5.09 -16.99 11.28
N LEU A 275 5.40 -15.98 12.08
CA LEU A 275 6.13 -14.80 11.63
C LEU A 275 7.63 -15.13 11.58
N ARG A 276 8.26 -15.06 10.40
CA ARG A 276 9.71 -15.21 10.27
C ARG A 276 10.40 -13.87 10.56
N CYS A 277 11.33 -13.85 11.52
CA CYS A 277 12.18 -12.70 11.82
C CYS A 277 13.60 -12.96 11.31
N GLU A 278 14.18 -11.96 10.65
CA GLU A 278 15.57 -11.98 10.22
C GLU A 278 16.34 -10.84 10.90
N VAL A 279 17.50 -11.15 11.45
CA VAL A 279 18.37 -10.17 12.10
C VAL A 279 19.82 -10.43 11.71
N TRP A 280 20.55 -9.35 11.49
CA TRP A 280 21.95 -9.39 11.12
C TRP A 280 22.82 -9.10 12.32
N GLU A 281 23.73 -10.01 12.60
CA GLU A 281 24.84 -9.77 13.52
C GLU A 281 25.99 -9.13 12.76
N VAL A 282 26.45 -7.96 13.20
CA VAL A 282 27.57 -7.24 12.60
C VAL A 282 28.70 -7.06 13.60
N GLN A 283 29.93 -7.23 13.13
CA GLN A 283 31.14 -7.03 13.92
C GLN A 283 32.23 -6.37 13.09
N ARG A 284 33.12 -5.66 13.78
CA ARG A 284 34.26 -4.95 13.21
C ARG A 284 35.54 -5.35 13.94
N ARG A 285 36.63 -5.50 13.19
CA ARG A 285 37.99 -5.64 13.73
C ARG A 285 38.54 -4.31 14.21
N THR A 286 39.46 -4.34 15.17
CA THR A 286 40.15 -3.12 15.59
C THR A 286 41.01 -2.54 14.47
N THR A 287 41.82 -3.37 13.83
CA THR A 287 42.54 -3.07 12.58
C THR A 287 42.61 -4.33 11.73
N MET A 288 43.10 -4.23 10.48
CA MET A 288 43.27 -5.40 9.62
C MET A 288 44.22 -6.47 10.17
N PHE A 289 45.07 -6.12 11.14
CA PHE A 289 46.06 -7.02 11.75
C PHE A 289 45.58 -7.67 13.04
N HIS A 290 44.42 -7.25 13.58
CA HIS A 290 43.88 -7.85 14.79
C HIS A 290 42.94 -9.00 14.44
N GLU A 291 42.97 -10.03 15.30
CA GLU A 291 42.05 -11.16 15.20
C GLU A 291 40.74 -10.94 15.98
N ASP A 292 40.68 -9.84 16.75
CA ASP A 292 39.52 -9.51 17.59
C ASP A 292 38.33 -9.05 16.75
N TRP A 293 37.15 -9.59 17.06
CA TRP A 293 35.90 -9.16 16.46
C TRP A 293 34.95 -8.69 17.56
N ARG A 294 34.47 -7.46 17.45
CA ARG A 294 33.58 -6.85 18.44
C ARG A 294 32.47 -6.06 17.76
N ALA A 295 31.49 -5.64 18.55
CA ALA A 295 30.45 -4.72 18.08
C ALA A 295 31.10 -3.48 17.44
N PRO A 296 30.56 -2.96 16.32
CA PRO A 296 31.16 -1.81 15.65
C PRO A 296 31.22 -0.60 16.58
N PHE A 297 32.33 0.12 16.54
CA PHE A 297 32.68 1.11 17.58
C PHE A 297 33.22 2.41 17.00
N LEU A 298 33.39 2.51 15.67
CA LEU A 298 33.92 3.72 15.05
C LEU A 298 32.82 4.76 14.91
N PRO A 299 33.11 6.06 15.08
CA PRO A 299 32.10 7.12 14.96
C PRO A 299 31.33 7.10 13.63
N HIS A 300 31.98 6.70 12.54
CA HIS A 300 31.36 6.62 11.19
C HIS A 300 30.50 5.37 10.97
N ASP A 301 30.47 4.41 11.90
CA ASP A 301 29.59 3.24 11.80
C ASP A 301 28.10 3.64 11.92
N GLY A 302 27.80 4.79 12.55
CA GLY A 302 26.44 5.30 12.66
C GLY A 302 25.51 4.34 13.39
N GLN A 303 24.40 3.94 12.75
CA GLN A 303 23.45 2.96 13.30
C GLN A 303 24.06 1.55 13.46
N LYS A 304 25.16 1.26 12.76
CA LYS A 304 25.85 -0.03 12.78
C LYS A 304 26.66 -0.26 14.05
N GLN A 305 26.77 0.75 14.92
CA GLN A 305 27.34 0.58 16.26
C GLN A 305 26.54 -0.42 17.10
N ALA A 306 25.27 -0.68 16.74
CA ALA A 306 24.53 -1.82 17.27
C ALA A 306 25.05 -3.12 16.64
N ARG A 307 25.39 -4.12 17.47
CA ARG A 307 25.79 -5.46 17.01
C ARG A 307 24.68 -6.16 16.22
N TRP A 308 23.41 -5.88 16.52
CA TRP A 308 22.26 -6.52 15.87
C TRP A 308 21.43 -5.49 15.12
N VAL A 309 21.29 -5.72 13.82
CA VAL A 309 20.71 -4.77 12.86
C VAL A 309 19.70 -5.45 11.95
N ASP A 310 18.83 -4.66 11.33
CA ASP A 310 17.92 -5.11 10.28
C ASP A 310 18.66 -5.33 8.94
N SER A 311 17.92 -5.74 7.89
CA SER A 311 18.45 -5.92 6.54
C SER A 311 18.99 -4.64 5.88
N ARG A 312 18.70 -3.47 6.46
CA ARG A 312 19.17 -2.15 6.02
C ARG A 312 20.34 -1.62 6.85
N PHE A 313 20.84 -2.42 7.80
CA PHE A 313 21.86 -2.06 8.78
C PHE A 313 21.46 -0.94 9.76
N HIS A 314 20.16 -0.82 10.06
CA HIS A 314 19.68 -0.01 11.18
C HIS A 314 19.55 -0.87 12.44
N LYS A 315 19.65 -0.26 13.62
CA LYS A 315 19.37 -0.96 14.89
C LYS A 315 18.03 -1.68 14.78
N HIS A 316 18.02 -2.98 15.07
CA HIS A 316 16.79 -3.78 14.99
C HIS A 316 15.71 -3.21 15.95
N PRO A 317 14.46 -3.03 15.51
CA PRO A 317 13.42 -2.37 16.30
C PRO A 317 13.08 -3.11 17.60
N TRP A 318 13.27 -4.42 17.64
CA TRP A 318 13.02 -5.26 18.83
C TRP A 318 14.17 -5.31 19.83
N LEU A 319 15.20 -4.48 19.65
CA LEU A 319 16.36 -4.46 20.52
C LEU A 319 16.15 -3.47 21.69
N LEU A 320 15.56 -3.97 22.77
CA LEU A 320 15.26 -3.18 23.98
C LEU A 320 16.45 -3.03 24.93
N ALA A 321 17.41 -3.95 24.88
CA ALA A 321 18.55 -3.95 25.78
C ALA A 321 19.48 -2.74 25.59
N LYS A 322 20.03 -2.24 26.71
CA LYS A 322 21.18 -1.31 26.70
C LYS A 322 22.31 -1.91 25.85
N THR A 323 23.02 -1.04 25.11
CA THR A 323 24.01 -1.45 24.11
C THR A 323 25.06 -2.44 24.62
N SER A 324 25.45 -2.36 25.90
CA SER A 324 26.45 -3.25 26.50
C SER A 324 25.99 -4.70 26.63
N VAL A 325 24.75 -4.94 27.09
CA VAL A 325 24.20 -6.31 27.24
C VAL A 325 24.01 -6.92 25.86
N SER A 326 23.48 -6.14 24.93
CA SER A 326 23.26 -6.57 23.56
C SER A 326 24.56 -6.90 22.82
N ALA A 327 25.62 -6.11 23.04
CA ALA A 327 26.93 -6.34 22.43
C ALA A 327 27.59 -7.65 22.88
N ALA A 328 27.25 -8.20 24.04
CA ALA A 328 27.83 -9.43 24.59
C ALA A 328 27.01 -10.70 24.27
N ALA A 329 25.76 -10.59 23.82
CA ALA A 329 24.89 -11.74 23.61
C ALA A 329 25.43 -12.73 22.56
N ALA A 330 25.24 -14.04 22.78
CA ALA A 330 25.65 -15.08 21.82
C ALA A 330 24.64 -15.28 20.69
N VAL A 331 23.36 -15.06 20.98
CA VAL A 331 22.21 -15.09 20.06
C VAL A 331 21.54 -13.71 20.06
N PRO A 332 20.71 -13.38 19.05
CA PRO A 332 20.01 -12.11 19.01
C PRO A 332 19.16 -11.87 20.27
N PRO A 333 19.46 -10.84 21.09
CA PRO A 333 18.69 -10.52 22.29
C PRO A 333 17.50 -9.65 21.91
N LEU A 334 16.64 -10.17 21.03
CA LEU A 334 15.43 -9.49 20.58
C LEU A 334 14.30 -9.77 21.57
N GLU A 335 13.57 -8.72 21.93
CA GLU A 335 12.32 -8.85 22.67
C GLU A 335 11.19 -8.69 21.64
N PRO A 336 10.62 -9.80 21.14
CA PRO A 336 9.53 -9.71 20.17
C PRO A 336 8.33 -8.98 20.77
N PRO A 337 7.39 -8.53 19.92
CA PRO A 337 6.13 -7.98 20.40
C PRO A 337 5.46 -8.93 21.43
N PRO A 338 4.85 -8.38 22.49
CA PRO A 338 4.16 -9.13 23.54
C PRO A 338 3.32 -10.36 23.16
N ALA A 339 2.55 -10.28 22.08
CA ALA A 339 1.75 -11.39 21.56
C ALA A 339 2.56 -12.47 20.83
N MET A 340 3.89 -12.38 20.76
CA MET A 340 4.73 -13.32 20.02
C MET A 340 5.69 -14.03 20.97
N ARG A 341 5.85 -15.34 20.75
CA ARG A 341 6.93 -16.13 21.34
C ARG A 341 7.78 -16.74 20.26
N GLU A 342 9.06 -16.88 20.55
CA GLU A 342 9.98 -17.65 19.71
C GLU A 342 9.45 -19.08 19.54
N LYS A 343 9.44 -19.53 18.29
CA LYS A 343 9.11 -20.87 17.84
C LYS A 343 10.40 -21.54 17.38
N GLY A 344 11.09 -22.13 18.33
CA GLY A 344 12.37 -22.81 18.11
C GLY A 344 13.58 -21.94 18.42
N GLU A 345 14.76 -22.44 18.07
CA GLU A 345 16.03 -21.78 18.34
C GLU A 345 16.42 -20.84 17.18
N TRP A 346 17.22 -19.83 17.50
CA TRP A 346 17.85 -18.97 16.50
C TRP A 346 18.83 -19.78 15.65
N THR A 347 18.65 -19.75 14.33
CA THR A 347 19.51 -20.47 13.39
C THR A 347 20.27 -19.51 12.49
N VAL A 348 21.50 -19.90 12.13
CA VAL A 348 22.33 -19.13 11.19
C VAL A 348 21.94 -19.54 9.77
N SER A 349 21.55 -18.57 8.95
CA SER A 349 21.03 -18.80 7.59
C SER A 349 21.67 -17.82 6.61
N PRO A 350 22.89 -18.07 6.10
CA PRO A 350 23.60 -17.12 5.25
C PRO A 350 22.85 -16.86 3.92
N ASP A 351 22.87 -15.61 3.43
CA ASP A 351 22.25 -15.19 2.16
C ASP A 351 23.22 -15.25 0.95
N GLY A 352 24.36 -15.93 1.11
CA GLY A 352 25.45 -15.93 0.13
C GLY A 352 26.68 -16.70 0.60
N VAL A 353 27.82 -16.47 -0.06
CA VAL A 353 29.09 -17.17 0.25
C VAL A 353 29.60 -16.76 1.63
N ALA A 354 29.53 -17.69 2.58
CA ALA A 354 29.94 -17.53 3.97
C ALA A 354 30.97 -18.59 4.37
N ASP A 355 31.64 -18.39 5.50
CA ASP A 355 32.49 -19.41 6.10
C ASP A 355 31.65 -20.50 6.80
N LYS A 356 32.34 -21.45 7.44
CA LYS A 356 31.73 -22.57 8.16
C LYS A 356 30.81 -22.17 9.33
N ASP A 357 31.00 -20.97 9.87
CA ASP A 357 30.26 -20.43 11.01
C ASP A 357 29.16 -19.44 10.54
N GLY A 358 28.98 -19.31 9.22
CA GLY A 358 28.02 -18.45 8.55
C GLY A 358 28.42 -16.97 8.47
N TRP A 359 29.69 -16.64 8.74
CA TRP A 359 30.19 -15.28 8.60
C TRP A 359 30.52 -14.94 7.16
N GLN A 360 30.15 -13.72 6.79
CA GLN A 360 30.56 -13.08 5.56
C GLN A 360 31.44 -11.88 5.88
N TYR A 361 32.47 -11.64 5.08
CA TYR A 361 33.51 -10.66 5.34
C TYR A 361 33.56 -9.59 4.26
N SER A 362 33.88 -8.36 4.66
CA SER A 362 34.15 -7.27 3.73
C SER A 362 35.04 -6.18 4.35
N THR A 363 35.52 -5.26 3.51
CA THR A 363 36.31 -4.10 3.96
C THR A 363 35.46 -3.06 4.67
N ASP A 364 34.16 -3.00 4.39
CA ASP A 364 33.19 -2.15 5.10
C ASP A 364 31.79 -2.76 5.10
N PHE A 365 30.83 -2.15 5.80
CA PHE A 365 29.43 -2.58 5.83
C PHE A 365 28.68 -2.18 4.56
N HIS A 366 28.85 -2.95 3.48
CA HIS A 366 28.16 -2.76 2.21
C HIS A 366 26.73 -3.32 2.22
N ARG A 367 25.81 -2.61 1.55
CA ARG A 367 24.42 -3.08 1.34
C ARG A 367 24.32 -4.20 0.30
N THR A 368 25.19 -4.20 -0.69
CA THR A 368 25.14 -5.16 -1.80
C THR A 368 25.84 -6.47 -1.42
N GLY A 369 25.17 -7.61 -1.63
CA GLY A 369 25.70 -8.94 -1.36
C GLY A 369 27.02 -9.27 -2.07
N SER A 370 27.25 -8.72 -3.27
CA SER A 370 28.46 -9.00 -4.09
C SER A 370 29.78 -8.50 -3.50
N LYS A 371 29.74 -7.66 -2.46
CA LYS A 371 30.94 -7.15 -1.76
C LYS A 371 31.29 -8.00 -0.53
N TRP A 372 30.56 -9.07 -0.28
CA TRP A 372 30.75 -9.98 0.84
C TRP A 372 31.32 -11.31 0.35
N GLY A 373 32.22 -11.91 1.11
CA GLY A 373 32.77 -13.24 0.81
C GLY A 373 33.16 -14.04 2.04
N ALA A 374 33.54 -15.31 1.87
CA ALA A 374 33.82 -16.23 2.98
C ALA A 374 35.21 -16.06 3.64
N LYS A 375 36.12 -15.27 3.08
CA LYS A 375 37.51 -15.17 3.57
C LYS A 375 37.72 -13.94 4.46
N SER A 376 38.25 -14.17 5.66
CA SER A 376 38.53 -13.12 6.65
C SER A 376 39.83 -12.34 6.40
N THR A 377 40.66 -12.72 5.42
CA THR A 377 42.04 -12.23 5.24
C THR A 377 42.13 -10.71 5.09
N ILE A 378 41.18 -10.10 4.38
CA ILE A 378 41.14 -8.64 4.13
C ILE A 378 39.90 -7.97 4.73
N GLY A 379 39.08 -8.72 5.46
CA GLY A 379 37.84 -8.21 6.03
C GLY A 379 38.09 -7.37 7.28
N LEU A 380 37.62 -6.13 7.28
CA LEU A 380 37.54 -5.30 8.50
C LEU A 380 36.19 -5.44 9.18
N CYS A 381 35.17 -5.82 8.43
CA CYS A 381 33.80 -6.02 8.87
C CYS A 381 33.38 -7.46 8.58
N ARG A 382 32.52 -8.00 9.44
CA ARG A 382 31.82 -9.25 9.18
C ARG A 382 30.35 -9.14 9.51
N LYS A 383 29.52 -9.89 8.79
CA LYS A 383 28.09 -10.02 9.06
C LYS A 383 27.66 -11.48 9.05
N ARG A 384 26.62 -11.81 9.81
CA ARG A 384 25.99 -13.14 9.82
C ARG A 384 24.49 -12.99 10.01
N ARG A 385 23.69 -13.69 9.20
CA ARG A 385 22.22 -13.63 9.29
C ARG A 385 21.72 -14.70 10.23
N TRP A 386 20.86 -14.28 11.14
CA TRP A 386 20.14 -15.10 12.09
C TRP A 386 18.66 -15.08 11.75
N GLU A 387 18.01 -16.22 11.87
CA GLU A 387 16.59 -16.39 11.62
C GLU A 387 15.91 -17.13 12.77
N CYS A 388 14.71 -16.69 13.12
CA CYS A 388 13.84 -17.36 14.07
C CYS A 388 12.39 -17.19 13.60
N SER A 389 11.54 -18.18 13.88
CA SER A 389 10.10 -18.08 13.67
C SER A 389 9.44 -17.66 14.98
N PHE A 390 8.39 -16.87 14.91
CA PHE A 390 7.60 -16.44 16.05
C PHE A 390 6.17 -16.92 15.86
N VAL A 391 5.59 -17.53 16.89
CA VAL A 391 4.16 -17.83 16.91
C VAL A 391 3.43 -16.83 17.76
N ARG A 392 2.21 -16.49 17.34
CA ARG A 392 1.32 -15.70 18.18
C ARG A 392 0.93 -16.52 19.41
N GLN A 393 1.22 -16.04 20.61
CA GLN A 393 0.65 -16.60 21.82
C GLN A 393 -0.85 -16.24 21.86
N PRO A 394 -1.73 -17.18 22.24
CA PRO A 394 -3.09 -16.84 22.65
C PRO A 394 -2.99 -15.74 23.71
N CYS A 395 -3.80 -14.69 23.57
CA CYS A 395 -3.67 -13.49 24.38
C CYS A 395 -3.67 -13.86 25.87
N LEU A 396 -2.71 -13.34 26.63
CA LEU A 396 -2.82 -13.39 28.09
C LEU A 396 -4.12 -12.68 28.51
N PRO A 397 -4.81 -13.12 29.56
CA PRO A 397 -6.11 -12.57 29.98
C PRO A 397 -6.07 -11.06 30.31
N ASN A 398 -4.88 -10.49 30.45
CA ASN A 398 -4.68 -9.06 30.68
C ASN A 398 -4.01 -8.43 29.45
N PRO A 399 -4.72 -7.56 28.69
CA PRO A 399 -4.12 -6.85 27.57
C PRO A 399 -2.93 -6.02 28.07
N ARG A 400 -1.80 -6.07 27.36
CA ARG A 400 -0.65 -5.23 27.73
C ARG A 400 -0.94 -3.78 27.40
N VAL A 401 -0.49 -2.91 28.28
CA VAL A 401 -0.63 -1.46 28.15
C VAL A 401 0.76 -0.85 28.06
N VAL A 402 1.06 -0.18 26.95
CA VAL A 402 2.32 0.51 26.72
C VAL A 402 2.06 2.01 26.66
N LYS A 403 2.68 2.76 27.57
CA LYS A 403 2.65 4.23 27.52
C LYS A 403 3.80 4.72 26.64
N MET A 404 3.47 5.34 25.53
CA MET A 404 4.43 6.00 24.66
C MET A 404 4.51 7.49 24.98
N GLN A 405 5.70 8.06 24.83
CA GLN A 405 5.93 9.50 24.95
C GLN A 405 6.83 10.00 23.82
N MET A 406 6.52 11.19 23.32
CA MET A 406 7.24 11.81 22.21
C MET A 406 7.32 13.32 22.37
N TRP A 407 8.41 13.91 21.90
CA TRP A 407 8.53 15.36 21.78
C TRP A 407 8.05 15.83 20.42
N GLU A 408 7.22 16.87 20.45
CA GLU A 408 7.00 17.75 19.31
C GLU A 408 8.03 18.89 19.37
N LEU A 409 8.80 19.09 18.31
CA LEU A 409 9.81 20.12 18.17
C LEU A 409 9.36 21.18 17.18
N GLN A 410 9.51 22.45 17.55
CA GLN A 410 9.29 23.57 16.65
C GLN A 410 10.38 24.64 16.83
N ARG A 411 10.62 25.40 15.76
CA ARG A 411 11.64 26.44 15.70
C ARG A 411 11.08 27.70 15.01
N ARG A 412 11.60 28.85 15.40
CA ARG A 412 11.47 30.13 14.69
C ARG A 412 12.63 30.33 13.74
N THR A 413 12.43 30.95 12.58
CA THR A 413 13.56 31.27 11.69
C THR A 413 14.49 32.31 12.34
N THR A 414 13.94 33.26 13.09
CA THR A 414 14.70 34.22 13.91
C THR A 414 14.03 34.44 15.27
N ILE A 415 14.77 34.88 16.28
CA ILE A 415 14.25 35.12 17.63
C ILE A 415 13.14 36.20 17.68
N PHE A 416 13.03 37.04 16.64
CA PHE A 416 12.07 38.13 16.54
C PHE A 416 10.75 37.72 15.88
N GLN A 417 10.69 36.55 15.25
CA GLN A 417 9.47 36.05 14.65
C GLN A 417 8.54 35.44 15.69
N SER A 418 7.24 35.62 15.52
CA SER A 418 6.20 34.98 16.34
C SER A 418 5.96 33.52 15.94
N ASP A 419 6.14 33.22 14.65
CA ASP A 419 5.73 31.96 14.03
C ASP A 419 6.65 30.80 14.40
N TRP A 420 6.04 29.71 14.83
CA TRP A 420 6.72 28.47 15.13
C TRP A 420 6.42 27.44 14.04
N ARG A 421 7.46 26.82 13.48
CA ARG A 421 7.34 25.83 12.40
C ARG A 421 8.14 24.57 12.73
N ALA A 422 7.83 23.47 12.05
CA ALA A 422 8.67 22.27 12.13
C ALA A 422 10.13 22.61 11.74
N PRO A 423 11.13 21.90 12.28
CA PRO A 423 12.53 22.28 12.12
C PRO A 423 13.00 22.07 10.66
N PHE A 424 13.34 23.17 9.97
CA PHE A 424 13.74 23.16 8.55
C PHE A 424 15.06 23.90 8.28
N LEU A 425 15.88 24.25 9.29
CA LEU A 425 17.12 24.92 8.96
C LEU A 425 18.13 23.88 8.42
N PRO A 426 18.79 24.14 7.27
CA PRO A 426 19.73 23.18 6.68
C PRO A 426 20.86 22.74 7.63
N HIS A 427 21.21 23.59 8.60
CA HIS A 427 22.25 23.35 9.61
C HIS A 427 21.78 22.56 10.84
N ASP A 428 20.48 22.34 11.02
CA ASP A 428 20.00 21.43 12.07
C ASP A 428 20.57 20.05 11.76
N ALA A 429 21.20 19.43 12.77
CA ALA A 429 21.79 18.11 12.63
C ALA A 429 20.77 17.15 12.00
N LEU A 430 21.21 16.19 11.16
CA LEU A 430 20.30 15.29 10.42
C LEU A 430 19.21 14.64 11.29
N ARG A 431 19.45 14.51 12.61
CA ARG A 431 18.52 13.95 13.60
C ARG A 431 17.47 14.95 14.13
N GLN A 432 17.69 16.25 13.98
CA GLN A 432 16.82 17.34 14.47
C GLN A 432 15.91 17.93 13.38
N ARG A 433 15.88 17.35 12.19
CA ARG A 433 15.00 17.77 11.07
C ARG A 433 13.56 17.25 11.20
N TRP A 434 13.25 16.58 12.31
CA TRP A 434 11.98 15.92 12.52
C TRP A 434 11.18 16.67 13.57
N ARG A 435 9.93 16.99 13.24
CA ARG A 435 8.97 17.58 14.19
C ARG A 435 8.67 16.63 15.35
N TRP A 436 8.59 15.33 15.07
CA TRP A 436 8.20 14.32 16.06
C TRP A 436 9.38 13.40 16.36
N VAL A 437 9.82 13.39 17.62
CA VAL A 437 10.99 12.59 18.06
C VAL A 437 10.71 11.87 19.36
N ASP A 438 11.45 10.80 19.63
CA ASP A 438 11.45 10.13 20.93
C ASP A 438 12.09 10.98 22.04
N LEU A 439 12.12 10.46 23.27
CA LEU A 439 12.69 11.17 24.42
C LEU A 439 14.20 11.48 24.28
N ASP A 440 14.90 10.77 23.40
CA ASP A 440 16.33 10.91 23.10
C ASP A 440 16.60 11.75 21.83
N PHE A 441 15.55 12.35 21.26
CA PHE A 441 15.58 13.17 20.04
C PHE A 441 15.97 12.36 18.79
N ASN A 442 15.61 11.08 18.74
CA ASN A 442 15.69 10.27 17.52
C ASN A 442 14.30 10.09 16.90
N ILE A 443 14.27 9.70 15.63
CA ILE A 443 13.01 9.30 14.98
C ILE A 443 12.50 8.04 15.67
N HIS A 444 11.24 8.04 16.08
CA HIS A 444 10.66 6.88 16.73
C HIS A 444 10.56 5.70 15.74
N PRO A 445 10.87 4.44 16.11
CA PRO A 445 10.88 3.30 15.20
C PRO A 445 9.55 3.02 14.47
N TRP A 446 8.42 3.43 15.05
CA TRP A 446 7.09 3.30 14.46
C TRP A 446 6.72 4.45 13.50
N SER A 447 7.68 5.33 13.19
CA SER A 447 7.51 6.41 12.22
C SER A 447 7.72 5.84 10.81
N HIS A 448 6.66 5.35 10.18
CA HIS A 448 6.72 4.77 8.83
C HIS A 448 6.27 5.72 7.71
N SER A 449 5.73 6.89 8.05
CA SER A 449 5.14 7.83 7.10
C SER A 449 6.19 8.70 6.40
N ASP A 450 5.81 9.26 5.26
CA ASP A 450 6.61 10.24 4.50
C ASP A 450 6.97 11.45 5.40
N PRO A 451 8.23 11.93 5.40
CA PRO A 451 8.65 13.17 6.05
C PRO A 451 7.66 14.35 5.88
N SER A 452 7.01 14.47 4.72
CA SER A 452 6.03 15.53 4.46
C SER A 452 4.86 15.49 5.46
N THR A 453 4.31 14.31 5.72
CA THR A 453 3.19 14.08 6.67
C THR A 453 3.61 14.41 8.10
N PHE A 454 4.85 14.09 8.47
CA PHE A 454 5.40 14.40 9.80
C PHE A 454 5.51 15.89 10.07
N SER A 455 5.78 16.68 9.04
CA SER A 455 5.99 18.11 9.20
C SER A 455 4.68 18.88 9.50
N SER A 456 3.58 18.47 8.88
CA SER A 456 2.28 19.16 8.95
C SER A 456 1.32 18.59 9.99
N ALA A 457 1.50 17.33 10.43
CA ALA A 457 0.59 16.68 11.37
C ALA A 457 0.39 17.49 12.67
N GLU A 458 -0.85 17.56 13.15
CA GLU A 458 -1.20 18.25 14.40
C GLU A 458 -0.85 17.41 15.65
N LYS A 459 -0.93 16.09 15.51
CA LYS A 459 -0.62 15.08 16.54
C LYS A 459 0.48 14.15 16.02
N PRO A 460 1.19 13.40 16.88
CA PRO A 460 2.19 12.44 16.43
C PRO A 460 1.59 11.47 15.39
N PRO A 461 2.09 11.44 14.14
CA PRO A 461 1.55 10.61 13.07
C PRO A 461 2.13 9.19 13.15
N ILE A 462 2.13 8.62 14.35
CA ILE A 462 2.53 7.24 14.61
C ILE A 462 1.29 6.36 14.61
N GLN A 463 1.33 5.32 13.78
CA GLN A 463 0.33 4.27 13.78
C GLN A 463 0.70 3.21 14.83
N ALA A 464 -0.30 2.70 15.52
CA ALA A 464 -0.14 1.55 16.39
C ALA A 464 0.32 0.34 15.54
N PRO A 465 1.29 -0.46 16.01
CA PRO A 465 1.61 -1.71 15.34
C PRO A 465 0.39 -2.64 15.28
N ASP A 466 0.39 -3.59 14.35
CA ASP A 466 -0.70 -4.55 14.24
C ASP A 466 -0.99 -5.26 15.57
N GLY A 467 -2.27 -5.29 15.92
CA GLY A 467 -2.73 -5.85 17.20
C GLY A 467 -2.69 -4.86 18.37
N TRP A 468 -2.33 -3.60 18.16
CA TRP A 468 -2.44 -2.55 19.18
C TRP A 468 -3.52 -1.54 18.81
N GLU A 469 -4.11 -0.93 19.83
CA GLU A 469 -5.07 0.15 19.71
C GLU A 469 -4.55 1.36 20.47
N ALA A 470 -4.57 2.51 19.82
CA ALA A 470 -4.18 3.77 20.43
C ALA A 470 -5.40 4.40 21.11
N GLU A 471 -5.27 4.78 22.38
CA GLU A 471 -6.31 5.51 23.13
C GLU A 471 -6.39 7.00 22.75
N GLY A 472 -5.52 7.43 21.84
CA GLY A 472 -5.41 8.81 21.37
C GLY A 472 -4.27 9.58 22.03
N TRP A 473 -3.67 10.48 21.27
CA TRP A 473 -2.58 11.32 21.74
C TRP A 473 -3.09 12.49 22.59
N VAL A 474 -2.51 12.65 23.77
CA VAL A 474 -2.75 13.77 24.69
C VAL A 474 -1.45 14.51 24.97
N VAL A 475 -1.55 15.81 25.26
CA VAL A 475 -0.41 16.60 25.73
C VAL A 475 -0.10 16.18 27.17
N ALA A 476 1.12 15.75 27.42
CA ALA A 476 1.58 15.28 28.72
C ALA A 476 2.39 16.37 29.46
N GLU A 477 2.49 16.25 30.78
CA GLU A 477 3.31 17.14 31.60
C GLU A 477 4.81 16.89 31.32
N PRO A 478 5.56 17.86 30.79
CA PRO A 478 6.99 17.71 30.59
C PRO A 478 7.73 17.80 31.93
N THR A 479 8.95 17.26 31.98
CA THR A 479 9.82 17.49 33.14
C THR A 479 10.34 18.93 33.16
N GLY A 480 10.18 19.62 34.30
CA GLY A 480 10.62 21.01 34.48
C GLY A 480 9.50 22.03 34.30
N THR A 481 9.85 23.30 34.10
CA THR A 481 8.87 24.38 33.88
C THR A 481 8.36 24.37 32.44
N CYS A 482 7.10 24.73 32.25
CA CYS A 482 6.46 24.91 30.96
C CYS A 482 5.47 26.07 31.01
N ASP A 483 5.02 26.56 29.86
CA ASP A 483 3.94 27.53 29.77
C ASP A 483 2.54 26.88 29.94
N PRO A 484 1.44 27.65 29.97
CA PRO A 484 0.09 27.08 30.11
C PRO A 484 -0.31 26.10 29.00
N ALA A 485 0.29 26.22 27.81
CA ALA A 485 0.07 25.29 26.69
C ALA A 485 1.06 24.11 26.69
N ARG A 486 1.83 23.96 27.78
CA ARG A 486 2.83 22.90 28.03
C ARG A 486 4.02 22.93 27.06
N TRP A 487 4.32 24.08 26.49
CA TRP A 487 5.58 24.29 25.76
C TRP A 487 6.73 24.60 26.72
N GLN A 488 7.89 24.05 26.40
CA GLN A 488 9.16 24.48 26.98
C GLN A 488 10.01 25.14 25.89
N TYR A 489 10.80 26.13 26.26
CA TYR A 489 11.55 26.99 25.36
C TYR A 489 13.05 26.93 25.62
N SER A 490 13.85 27.02 24.56
CA SER A 490 15.32 27.03 24.63
C SER A 490 15.93 27.79 23.45
N THR A 491 17.21 28.14 23.56
CA THR A 491 17.98 28.75 22.46
C THR A 491 18.35 27.73 21.39
N ASP A 492 18.31 26.43 21.70
CA ASP A 492 18.56 25.33 20.77
C ASP A 492 17.90 24.01 21.25
N PHE A 493 17.90 22.97 20.42
CA PHE A 493 17.38 21.64 20.74
C PHE A 493 18.30 20.87 21.71
N ASN A 494 18.25 21.27 22.99
CA ASN A 494 19.02 20.66 24.06
C ASN A 494 18.41 19.35 24.56
N ARG A 495 19.22 18.31 24.74
CA ARG A 495 18.76 17.04 25.38
C ARG A 495 18.53 17.19 26.88
N SER A 496 19.37 17.98 27.54
CA SER A 496 19.29 18.20 28.97
C SER A 496 18.06 19.03 29.33
N GLY A 497 17.20 18.52 30.22
CA GLY A 497 15.96 19.18 30.65
C GLY A 497 16.17 20.54 31.32
N ASN A 498 17.33 20.77 31.95
CA ASN A 498 17.65 22.03 32.63
C ASN A 498 17.92 23.23 31.69
N ARG A 499 18.01 23.00 30.37
CA ARG A 499 18.16 24.06 29.35
C ARG A 499 16.82 24.53 28.78
N TRP A 500 15.71 24.03 29.32
CA TRP A 500 14.36 24.35 28.91
C TRP A 500 13.64 25.14 30.00
N GLY A 501 12.96 26.21 29.61
CA GLY A 501 12.19 27.07 30.52
C GLY A 501 10.78 27.37 30.00
N SER A 502 9.97 28.06 30.80
CA SER A 502 8.59 28.43 30.45
C SER A 502 8.47 29.74 29.65
N ASN A 503 9.54 30.53 29.51
CA ASN A 503 9.52 31.83 28.84
C ASN A 503 10.03 31.73 27.39
N SER A 504 9.23 32.18 26.42
CA SER A 504 9.60 32.21 25.00
C SER A 504 10.55 33.35 24.61
N THR A 505 10.75 34.35 25.47
CA THR A 505 11.52 35.57 25.16
C THR A 505 12.99 35.23 24.90
N GLY A 506 13.48 35.58 23.70
CA GLY A 506 14.86 35.30 23.28
C GLY A 506 15.13 33.83 22.93
N MET A 507 14.09 32.99 22.85
CA MET A 507 14.21 31.56 22.55
C MET A 507 13.82 31.30 21.09
N SER A 508 14.59 30.44 20.42
CA SER A 508 14.41 30.08 19.01
C SER A 508 13.74 28.71 18.84
N CYS A 509 13.79 27.86 19.87
CA CYS A 509 13.29 26.50 19.87
C CYS A 509 12.24 26.31 20.95
N ARG A 510 11.23 25.49 20.67
CA ARG A 510 10.28 25.01 21.65
C ARG A 510 10.01 23.52 21.51
N ARG A 511 9.64 22.87 22.61
CA ARG A 511 9.19 21.48 22.62
C ARG A 511 7.94 21.27 23.45
N ARG A 512 7.12 20.28 23.09
CA ARG A 512 5.91 19.87 23.82
C ARG A 512 5.88 18.35 23.94
N LEU A 513 5.60 17.83 25.14
CA LEU A 513 5.53 16.39 25.38
C LEU A 513 4.14 15.88 25.02
N TRP A 514 4.09 14.82 24.23
CA TRP A 514 2.88 14.08 23.90
C TRP A 514 2.96 12.68 24.49
N SER A 515 1.82 12.12 24.87
CA SER A 515 1.71 10.75 25.33
C SER A 515 0.48 10.07 24.75
N CYS A 516 0.60 8.79 24.45
CA CYS A 516 -0.50 7.92 24.06
C CYS A 516 -0.35 6.60 24.80
N ILE A 517 -1.48 6.04 25.23
CA ILE A 517 -1.54 4.68 25.72
C ILE A 517 -1.89 3.79 24.54
N PHE A 518 -1.08 2.76 24.34
CA PHE A 518 -1.34 1.69 23.40
C PHE A 518 -1.76 0.47 24.18
N THR A 519 -2.93 -0.06 23.88
CA THR A 519 -3.48 -1.25 24.51
C THR A 519 -3.50 -2.38 23.48
N GLU A 520 -2.92 -3.52 23.83
CA GLU A 520 -2.89 -4.69 22.95
C GLU A 520 -4.32 -5.23 22.79
N ARG A 521 -4.83 -5.28 21.56
CA ARG A 521 -6.13 -5.86 21.25
C ARG A 521 -6.07 -7.37 21.44
N CYS A 522 -6.64 -7.86 22.53
CA CYS A 522 -7.03 -9.26 22.66
C CYS A 522 -8.17 -9.53 21.67
N ARG A 523 -7.86 -9.97 20.45
CA ARG A 523 -8.88 -10.53 19.54
C ARG A 523 -9.28 -11.93 20.03
N LEU A 524 -10.01 -11.96 21.14
CA LEU A 524 -10.90 -13.05 21.52
C LEU A 524 -12.32 -12.46 21.53
N LYS A 525 -12.83 -12.10 20.35
CA LYS A 525 -14.28 -12.06 20.17
C LYS A 525 -14.66 -13.39 19.57
N LEU A 526 -15.08 -14.30 20.47
CA LEU A 526 -15.73 -15.58 20.16
C LEU A 526 -17.00 -15.34 19.34
#